data_AF-A0A950D1Q2-F1
#
_entry.id   AF-A0A950D1Q2-F1
#
_cell.length_a   1.000
_cell.length_b   1.000
_cell.length_c   1.000
_cell.angle_alpha   90.00
_cell.angle_beta   90.00
_cell.angle_gamma   90.00
#
_symmetry.space_group_name_H-M   'P 1'
#
loop_
_entity.id
_entity.type
_entity.pdbx_description
1 polymer ?
#
loop_
_entity_poly.entity_id
_entity_poly.type
_entity_poly.pdbx_seq_one_letter_code
_entity_poly.pdbx_strand_id
1 'polypeptide(L)'
;RSAVERWLNARRAGGAGARTRNADLAILTTFGNWLVANLRLLIFPLQGIPKANEKADPRRQRRAMTEDELARRLDAARRRPLEDALRVRRGARKGQPGANVSPEERVRLDALGRERALIYKTLVLTGLRMNELASLTVAQVHLDGPAPYLELDAADEKNREGSSLLIRADLAEDLRRWLADQLAALQGDAHHRGAPIPARLPGENPLFDVPRALIRIFDRDIKAAGIPKKDERGRVRDVHALRTTFGTLLSKFGVPLRTAQAAMRHSDPKLTANVYCDPKLLDVRGALDSLPSLPLTLPGGGQEQARATGTYGAPVQDFVAPDVALPPGDERASLATAGNPSTEGCLPDGTGKPIEDNGFGDPCVSLTIPGKGTDHHPMPGPNGRAPAISADAHRSSARPRRSSSAAGASGRGPGGGRRA
;
A
#
# COMPACT_ATOMS: atom_id res chain seq x y z
N ARG A 1 9.50 -26.64 -22.18
CA ARG A 1 8.98 -25.30 -22.56
C ARG A 1 7.47 -25.31 -22.82
N SER A 2 6.97 -26.00 -23.84
CA SER A 2 5.56 -25.93 -24.27
C SER A 2 4.53 -26.30 -23.20
N ALA A 3 4.87 -27.22 -22.29
CA ALA A 3 4.01 -27.55 -21.15
C ALA A 3 3.79 -26.36 -20.20
N VAL A 4 4.83 -25.57 -19.94
CA VAL A 4 4.76 -24.39 -19.06
C VAL A 4 4.00 -23.26 -19.75
N GLU A 5 4.21 -23.04 -21.05
CA GLU A 5 3.45 -22.04 -21.81
C GLU A 5 1.95 -22.39 -21.83
N ARG A 6 1.60 -23.67 -22.06
CA ARG A 6 0.21 -24.15 -21.94
C ARG A 6 -0.34 -23.93 -20.55
N TRP A 7 0.43 -24.23 -19.50
CA TRP A 7 -0.01 -24.01 -18.12
C TRP A 7 -0.21 -22.53 -17.80
N LEU A 8 0.71 -21.65 -18.18
CA LEU A 8 0.58 -20.19 -18.01
C LEU A 8 -0.62 -19.62 -18.77
N ASN A 9 -0.94 -20.16 -19.95
CA ASN A 9 -2.12 -19.79 -20.71
C ASN A 9 -3.41 -20.31 -20.06
N ALA A 10 -3.40 -21.56 -19.58
CA ALA A 10 -4.53 -22.13 -18.83
C ALA A 10 -4.80 -21.35 -17.53
N ARG A 11 -3.76 -20.86 -16.85
CA ARG A 11 -3.89 -19.95 -15.70
C ARG A 11 -4.65 -18.67 -16.07
N ARG A 12 -4.33 -18.06 -17.21
CA ARG A 12 -5.07 -16.90 -17.73
C ARG A 12 -6.50 -17.23 -18.11
N ALA A 13 -6.73 -18.36 -18.78
CA ALA A 13 -8.08 -18.84 -19.10
C ALA A 13 -8.92 -19.09 -17.82
N GLY A 14 -8.28 -19.55 -16.74
CA GLY A 14 -8.87 -19.69 -15.42
C GLY A 14 -9.02 -18.38 -14.63
N GLY A 15 -8.82 -17.21 -15.25
CA GLY A 15 -9.08 -15.90 -14.66
C GLY A 15 -7.89 -15.25 -13.94
N ALA A 16 -6.69 -15.85 -13.96
CA ALA A 16 -5.51 -15.22 -13.38
C ALA A 16 -5.09 -13.96 -14.16
N GLY A 17 -4.82 -12.86 -13.45
CA GLY A 17 -4.36 -11.61 -14.06
C GLY A 17 -2.94 -11.71 -14.61
N ALA A 18 -2.57 -10.76 -15.49
CA ALA A 18 -1.23 -10.66 -16.08
C ALA A 18 -0.10 -10.73 -15.04
N ARG A 19 -0.26 -9.99 -13.92
CA ARG A 19 0.70 -9.97 -12.81
C ARG A 19 0.84 -11.33 -12.13
N THR A 20 -0.25 -12.06 -11.93
CA THR A 20 -0.21 -13.39 -11.30
C THR A 20 0.51 -14.38 -12.20
N ARG A 21 0.22 -14.39 -13.51
CA ARG A 21 0.99 -15.18 -14.49
C ARG A 21 2.48 -14.82 -14.47
N ASN A 22 2.81 -13.53 -14.39
CA ASN A 22 4.21 -13.08 -14.36
C ASN A 22 4.92 -13.47 -13.05
N ALA A 23 4.20 -13.48 -11.91
CA ALA A 23 4.74 -13.97 -10.64
C ALA A 23 5.03 -15.48 -10.71
N ASP A 24 4.09 -16.26 -11.26
CA ASP A 24 4.28 -17.69 -11.50
C ASP A 24 5.52 -17.93 -12.40
N LEU A 25 5.66 -17.18 -13.49
CA LEU A 25 6.83 -17.24 -14.38
C LEU A 25 8.12 -16.81 -13.67
N ALA A 26 8.09 -15.78 -12.82
CA ALA A 26 9.24 -15.32 -12.08
C ALA A 26 9.74 -16.40 -11.10
N ILE A 27 8.84 -17.09 -10.40
CA ILE A 27 9.19 -18.20 -9.50
C ILE A 27 9.89 -19.32 -10.29
N LEU A 28 9.33 -19.72 -11.45
CA LEU A 28 9.93 -20.74 -12.30
C LEU A 28 11.31 -20.32 -12.83
N THR A 29 11.46 -19.04 -13.19
CA THR A 29 12.73 -18.49 -13.68
C THR A 29 13.78 -18.47 -12.58
N THR A 30 13.44 -18.00 -11.38
CA THR A 30 14.35 -17.98 -10.23
C THR A 30 14.80 -19.39 -9.86
N PHE A 31 13.87 -20.34 -9.79
CA PHE A 31 14.20 -21.74 -9.50
C PHE A 31 15.07 -22.37 -10.59
N GLY A 32 14.76 -22.10 -11.86
CA GLY A 32 15.54 -22.56 -12.99
C GLY A 32 16.96 -22.03 -13.02
N ASN A 33 17.13 -20.72 -12.77
CA ASN A 33 18.44 -20.10 -12.66
C ASN A 33 19.25 -20.67 -11.49
N TRP A 34 18.60 -20.96 -10.36
CA TRP A 34 19.23 -21.64 -9.24
C TRP A 34 19.72 -23.05 -9.62
N LEU A 35 18.94 -23.82 -10.37
CA LEU A 35 19.37 -25.15 -10.84
C LEU A 35 20.59 -25.07 -11.76
N VAL A 36 20.65 -24.08 -12.65
CA VAL A 36 21.80 -23.86 -13.53
C VAL A 36 23.03 -23.45 -12.72
N ALA A 37 22.88 -22.48 -11.81
CA ALA A 37 23.97 -22.02 -10.95
C ALA A 37 24.56 -23.13 -10.06
N ASN A 38 23.74 -24.11 -9.66
CA ASN A 38 24.17 -25.26 -8.85
C ASN A 38 24.56 -26.48 -9.70
N LEU A 39 24.78 -26.30 -11.01
CA LEU A 39 25.18 -27.35 -11.95
C LEU A 39 24.23 -28.56 -11.99
N ARG A 40 22.96 -28.36 -11.60
CA ARG A 40 21.90 -29.38 -11.67
C ARG A 40 21.23 -29.40 -13.04
N LEU A 41 21.34 -28.31 -13.79
CA LEU A 41 20.95 -28.19 -15.19
C LEU A 41 22.07 -27.48 -15.96
N LEU A 42 22.34 -27.93 -17.19
CA LEU A 42 23.29 -27.26 -18.08
C LEU A 42 22.72 -25.94 -18.64
N ILE A 43 21.43 -25.92 -18.96
CA ILE A 43 20.72 -24.78 -19.57
C ILE A 43 19.32 -24.71 -18.98
N PHE A 44 18.81 -23.49 -18.74
CA PHE A 44 17.44 -23.28 -18.31
C PHE A 44 16.45 -23.33 -19.49
N PRO A 45 15.59 -24.36 -19.61
CA PRO A 45 14.78 -24.59 -20.80
C PRO A 45 13.57 -23.65 -20.97
N LEU A 46 13.35 -22.72 -20.03
CA LEU A 46 12.26 -21.73 -20.09
C LEU A 46 12.79 -20.30 -20.26
N GLN A 47 14.07 -20.15 -20.58
CA GLN A 47 14.66 -18.86 -20.91
C GLN A 47 13.94 -18.24 -22.12
N GLY A 48 13.64 -16.95 -22.04
CA GLY A 48 13.00 -16.20 -23.13
C GLY A 48 11.47 -16.28 -23.21
N ILE A 49 10.76 -16.87 -22.22
CA ILE A 49 9.30 -16.75 -22.16
C ILE A 49 8.91 -15.29 -21.83
N PRO A 50 8.13 -14.59 -22.66
CA PRO A 50 7.81 -13.19 -22.44
C PRO A 50 6.80 -13.00 -21.30
N LYS A 51 7.04 -11.94 -20.51
CA LYS A 51 6.09 -11.44 -19.51
C LYS A 51 4.84 -10.92 -20.20
N ALA A 52 3.68 -11.15 -19.60
CA ALA A 52 2.43 -10.55 -20.05
C ALA A 52 2.44 -9.06 -19.73
N ASN A 53 1.86 -8.25 -20.61
CA ASN A 53 1.71 -6.82 -20.38
C ASN A 53 0.76 -6.56 -19.20
N GLU A 54 1.31 -6.16 -18.05
CA GLU A 54 0.52 -5.82 -16.85
C GLU A 54 -0.24 -4.51 -16.99
N LYS A 55 0.25 -3.57 -17.82
CA LYS A 55 -0.39 -2.26 -18.02
C LYS A 55 -1.72 -2.40 -18.78
N ALA A 56 -1.83 -3.40 -19.65
CA ALA A 56 -3.05 -3.73 -20.36
C ALA A 56 -4.08 -4.49 -19.51
N ASP A 57 -3.73 -4.91 -18.29
CA ASP A 57 -4.62 -5.67 -17.39
C ASP A 57 -4.64 -5.07 -15.96
N PRO A 58 -5.07 -3.80 -15.80
CA PRO A 58 -5.14 -3.17 -14.48
C PRO A 58 -6.34 -3.71 -13.68
N ARG A 59 -6.13 -4.81 -12.95
CA ARG A 59 -7.19 -5.48 -12.15
C ARG A 59 -7.65 -4.68 -10.93
N ARG A 60 -6.81 -3.79 -10.41
CA ARG A 60 -7.09 -3.03 -9.18
C ARG A 60 -6.45 -1.67 -9.22
N GLN A 61 -7.26 -0.69 -9.60
CA GLN A 61 -6.89 0.72 -9.52
C GLN A 61 -7.31 1.27 -8.16
N ARG A 62 -6.42 1.94 -7.45
CA ARG A 62 -6.73 2.55 -6.15
C ARG A 62 -7.11 4.01 -6.35
N ARG A 63 -8.03 4.50 -5.52
CA ARG A 63 -8.45 5.91 -5.48
C ARG A 63 -8.04 6.52 -4.15
N ALA A 64 -7.49 7.72 -4.18
CA ALA A 64 -7.28 8.51 -2.97
C ALA A 64 -8.62 8.88 -2.31
N MET A 65 -8.62 9.11 -1.01
CA MET A 65 -9.79 9.62 -0.29
C MET A 65 -9.75 11.15 -0.23
N THR A 66 -10.92 11.77 -0.30
CA THR A 66 -11.11 13.19 -0.02
C THR A 66 -11.03 13.46 1.49
N GLU A 67 -10.77 14.71 1.88
CA GLU A 67 -10.71 15.12 3.29
C GLU A 67 -12.01 14.78 4.05
N ASP A 68 -13.17 15.02 3.44
CA ASP A 68 -14.46 14.66 4.03
C ASP A 68 -14.64 13.15 4.19
N GLU A 69 -14.21 12.35 3.22
CA GLU A 69 -14.23 10.89 3.32
C GLU A 69 -13.26 10.39 4.40
N LEU A 70 -12.11 11.06 4.58
CA LEU A 70 -11.17 10.77 5.66
C LEU A 70 -11.83 11.06 7.01
N ALA A 71 -12.40 12.25 7.20
CA ALA A 71 -13.05 12.66 8.45
C ALA A 71 -14.19 11.69 8.84
N ARG A 72 -15.12 11.42 7.91
CA ARG A 72 -16.22 10.46 8.14
C ARG A 72 -15.71 9.07 8.50
N ARG A 73 -14.60 8.62 7.91
CA ARG A 73 -14.04 7.30 8.19
C ARG A 73 -13.34 7.23 9.55
N LEU A 74 -12.59 8.27 9.94
CA LEU A 74 -11.96 8.33 11.26
C LEU A 74 -13.02 8.31 12.37
N ASP A 75 -14.10 9.06 12.17
CA ASP A 75 -15.24 9.09 13.07
C ASP A 75 -15.99 7.73 13.13
N ALA A 76 -16.23 7.10 11.97
CA ALA A 76 -16.81 5.76 11.92
C ALA A 76 -15.91 4.70 12.59
N ALA A 77 -14.59 4.77 12.42
CA ALA A 77 -13.65 3.86 13.05
C ALA A 77 -13.69 3.97 14.58
N ARG A 78 -13.88 5.19 15.10
CA ARG A 78 -14.01 5.47 16.54
C ARG A 78 -15.31 4.91 17.12
N ARG A 79 -16.45 5.16 16.49
CA ARG A 79 -17.78 4.82 17.08
C ARG A 79 -18.21 3.37 16.83
N ARG A 80 -17.82 2.80 15.69
CA ARG A 80 -18.36 1.51 15.24
C ARG A 80 -18.15 0.34 16.21
N PRO A 81 -17.01 0.17 16.92
CA PRO A 81 -16.84 -0.94 17.85
C PRO A 81 -17.94 -1.00 18.92
N LEU A 82 -18.26 0.15 19.50
CA LEU A 82 -19.33 0.28 20.49
C LEU A 82 -20.71 0.09 19.84
N GLU A 83 -20.98 0.74 18.71
CA GLU A 83 -22.25 0.59 17.98
C GLU A 83 -22.53 -0.87 17.58
N ASP A 84 -21.52 -1.60 17.12
CA ASP A 84 -21.64 -3.02 16.75
C ASP A 84 -21.89 -3.92 17.97
N ALA A 85 -21.37 -3.56 19.15
CA ALA A 85 -21.62 -4.30 20.39
C ALA A 85 -23.02 -4.03 20.95
N LEU A 86 -23.53 -2.81 20.79
CA LEU A 86 -24.89 -2.41 21.19
C LEU A 86 -25.98 -3.00 20.28
N ARG A 87 -25.61 -3.57 19.13
CA ARG A 87 -26.55 -4.25 18.21
C ARG A 87 -26.88 -5.66 18.69
N VAL A 88 -28.17 -5.97 18.71
CA VAL A 88 -28.67 -7.31 19.04
C VAL A 88 -28.20 -8.32 17.97
N ARG A 89 -27.52 -9.39 18.39
CA ARG A 89 -26.91 -10.38 17.46
C ARG A 89 -27.86 -11.51 17.03
N ARG A 90 -28.87 -11.84 17.85
CA ARG A 90 -29.75 -13.01 17.68
C ARG A 90 -31.23 -12.65 17.94
N GLY A 91 -32.15 -13.43 17.38
CA GLY A 91 -33.60 -13.27 17.58
C GLY A 91 -34.26 -12.27 16.63
N ALA A 92 -35.55 -11.98 16.88
CA ALA A 92 -36.38 -11.14 16.02
C ALA A 92 -35.89 -9.68 15.91
N ARG A 93 -35.20 -9.16 16.94
CA ARG A 93 -34.64 -7.80 16.97
C ARG A 93 -33.21 -7.71 16.41
N LYS A 94 -32.73 -8.73 15.68
CA LYS A 94 -31.36 -8.76 15.16
C LYS A 94 -31.03 -7.50 14.35
N GLY A 95 -29.93 -6.83 14.70
CA GLY A 95 -29.45 -5.62 14.05
C GLY A 95 -29.98 -4.32 14.64
N GLN A 96 -30.98 -4.37 15.52
CA GLN A 96 -31.47 -3.18 16.25
C GLN A 96 -30.55 -2.85 17.44
N PRO A 97 -30.42 -1.57 17.81
CA PRO A 97 -29.75 -1.18 19.05
C PRO A 97 -30.55 -1.68 20.27
N GLY A 98 -29.85 -2.12 21.32
CA GLY A 98 -30.48 -2.57 22.56
C GLY A 98 -29.87 -3.83 23.18
N ALA A 99 -28.67 -4.24 22.76
CA ALA A 99 -27.91 -5.22 23.51
C ALA A 99 -27.39 -4.58 24.80
N ASN A 100 -27.46 -5.33 25.91
CA ASN A 100 -26.88 -4.89 27.17
C ASN A 100 -25.36 -5.08 27.12
N VAL A 101 -24.62 -4.00 27.35
CA VAL A 101 -23.15 -3.98 27.36
C VAL A 101 -22.72 -3.35 28.68
N SER A 102 -21.88 -4.06 29.43
CA SER A 102 -21.38 -3.60 30.72
C SER A 102 -20.63 -2.27 30.60
N PRO A 103 -20.58 -1.45 31.67
CA PRO A 103 -19.80 -0.21 31.68
C PRO A 103 -18.33 -0.43 31.32
N GLU A 104 -17.72 -1.49 31.85
CA GLU A 104 -16.32 -1.86 31.57
C GLU A 104 -16.09 -2.17 30.08
N GLU A 105 -16.97 -2.95 29.47
CA GLU A 105 -16.86 -3.31 28.05
C GLU A 105 -17.07 -2.09 27.15
N ARG A 106 -17.90 -1.12 27.56
CA ARG A 106 -18.05 0.16 26.82
C ARG A 106 -16.73 0.93 26.80
N VAL A 107 -16.07 1.08 27.95
CA VAL A 107 -14.75 1.74 28.06
C VAL A 107 -13.72 1.05 27.18
N ARG A 108 -13.68 -0.29 27.21
CA ARG A 108 -12.79 -1.09 26.36
C ARG A 108 -13.06 -0.87 24.87
N LEU A 109 -14.31 -0.89 24.44
CA LEU A 109 -14.70 -0.70 23.04
C LEU A 109 -14.43 0.72 22.54
N ASP A 110 -14.59 1.72 23.41
CA ASP A 110 -14.23 3.10 23.11
C ASP A 110 -12.71 3.27 22.95
N ALA A 111 -11.92 2.64 23.82
CA ALA A 111 -10.46 2.60 23.67
C ALA A 111 -10.04 1.93 22.34
N LEU A 112 -10.64 0.79 22.01
CA LEU A 112 -10.41 0.08 20.74
C LEU A 112 -10.79 0.94 19.52
N GLY A 113 -11.87 1.72 19.61
CA GLY A 113 -12.29 2.65 18.58
C GLY A 113 -11.29 3.79 18.39
N ARG A 114 -10.83 4.39 19.48
CA ARG A 114 -9.79 5.44 19.45
C ARG A 114 -8.49 4.93 18.84
N GLU A 115 -8.03 3.75 19.24
CA GLU A 115 -6.86 3.10 18.66
C GLU A 115 -7.00 2.90 17.15
N ARG A 116 -8.15 2.36 16.72
CA ARG A 116 -8.41 2.13 15.29
C ARG A 116 -8.41 3.41 14.48
N ALA A 117 -9.02 4.48 14.99
CA ALA A 117 -8.99 5.78 14.34
C ALA A 117 -7.56 6.32 14.25
N LEU A 118 -6.76 6.15 15.30
CA LEU A 118 -5.37 6.59 15.32
C LEU A 118 -4.49 5.79 14.35
N ILE A 119 -4.67 4.45 14.25
CA ILE A 119 -4.06 3.61 13.21
C ILE A 119 -4.31 4.20 11.81
N TYR A 120 -5.56 4.56 11.51
CA TYR A 120 -5.90 5.14 10.20
C TYR A 120 -5.34 6.54 10.00
N LYS A 121 -5.32 7.38 11.04
CA LYS A 121 -4.72 8.72 11.00
C LYS A 121 -3.21 8.61 10.70
N THR A 122 -2.51 7.74 11.41
CA THR A 122 -1.08 7.48 11.20
C THR A 122 -0.80 7.02 9.78
N LEU A 123 -1.51 6.01 9.27
CA LEU A 123 -1.31 5.51 7.88
C LEU A 123 -1.50 6.60 6.81
N VAL A 124 -2.45 7.52 7.01
CA VAL A 124 -2.75 8.60 6.04
C VAL A 124 -1.75 9.74 6.13
N LEU A 125 -1.19 10.03 7.31
CA LEU A 125 -0.30 11.18 7.50
C LEU A 125 1.20 10.85 7.37
N THR A 126 1.56 9.56 7.41
CA THR A 126 2.97 9.12 7.23
C THR A 126 3.16 8.27 5.97
N GLY A 127 2.07 7.78 5.40
CA GLY A 127 2.11 6.87 4.27
C GLY A 127 2.69 5.49 4.59
N LEU A 128 2.88 5.11 5.86
CA LEU A 128 3.39 3.79 6.24
C LEU A 128 2.63 2.64 5.56
N ARG A 129 3.34 1.55 5.22
CA ARG A 129 2.66 0.30 4.84
C ARG A 129 2.05 -0.34 6.09
N MET A 130 0.97 -1.11 5.91
CA MET A 130 0.27 -1.75 7.04
C MET A 130 1.20 -2.61 7.91
N ASN A 131 2.12 -3.37 7.28
CA ASN A 131 3.06 -4.20 8.03
C ASN A 131 4.16 -3.40 8.71
N GLU A 132 4.59 -2.28 8.12
CA GLU A 132 5.55 -1.36 8.75
C GLU A 132 4.94 -0.68 9.98
N LEU A 133 3.65 -0.32 9.91
CA LEU A 133 2.94 0.19 11.10
C LEU A 133 2.82 -0.89 12.18
N ALA A 134 2.57 -2.13 11.78
CA ALA A 134 2.38 -3.25 12.71
C ALA A 134 3.68 -3.68 13.41
N SER A 135 4.85 -3.36 12.85
CA SER A 135 6.14 -3.64 13.46
C SER A 135 6.66 -2.51 14.35
N LEU A 136 6.09 -1.30 14.25
CA LEU A 136 6.50 -0.17 15.08
C LEU A 136 6.28 -0.44 16.57
N THR A 137 7.32 -0.18 17.35
CA THR A 137 7.35 -0.30 18.81
C THR A 137 7.38 1.06 19.48
N VAL A 138 7.14 1.11 20.80
CA VAL A 138 7.19 2.36 21.58
C VAL A 138 8.59 2.98 21.55
N ALA A 139 9.66 2.17 21.53
CA ALA A 139 11.04 2.65 21.47
C ALA A 139 11.38 3.41 20.17
N GLN A 140 10.63 3.17 19.10
CA GLN A 140 10.82 3.76 17.78
C GLN A 140 10.07 5.07 17.57
N VAL A 141 9.42 5.59 18.62
CA VAL A 141 8.52 6.73 18.54
C VAL A 141 9.14 7.91 19.28
N HIS A 142 9.72 8.83 18.51
CA HIS A 142 10.47 9.98 19.04
C HIS A 142 9.63 11.24 18.94
N LEU A 143 8.89 11.54 20.01
CA LEU A 143 7.95 12.65 20.05
C LEU A 143 8.53 13.91 20.67
N ASP A 144 9.74 13.83 21.24
CA ASP A 144 10.38 14.94 21.92
C ASP A 144 11.13 15.83 20.92
N GLY A 145 11.05 17.15 21.14
CA GLY A 145 11.71 18.14 20.30
C GLY A 145 10.86 18.75 19.18
N PRO A 146 11.45 19.68 18.40
CA PRO A 146 10.74 20.46 17.39
C PRO A 146 10.38 19.67 16.12
N ALA A 147 11.04 18.55 15.88
CA ALA A 147 10.86 17.70 14.70
C ALA A 147 10.59 16.25 15.14
N PRO A 148 9.38 15.93 15.61
CA PRO A 148 9.04 14.57 16.04
C PRO A 148 9.09 13.61 14.83
N TYR A 149 9.53 12.38 15.07
CA TYR A 149 9.69 11.37 14.03
C TYR A 149 9.42 9.94 14.50
N LEU A 150 9.18 9.06 13.53
CA LEU A 150 9.09 7.61 13.73
C LEU A 150 10.31 6.97 13.09
N GLU A 151 10.91 6.02 13.77
CA GLU A 151 12.06 5.26 13.28
C GLU A 151 11.63 3.86 12.86
N LEU A 152 11.94 3.49 11.62
CA LEU A 152 11.73 2.13 11.14
C LEU A 152 13.05 1.40 11.06
N ASP A 153 13.10 0.24 11.69
CA ASP A 153 14.25 -0.64 11.59
C ASP A 153 14.38 -1.20 10.17
N ALA A 154 15.63 -1.39 9.75
CA ALA A 154 15.95 -2.05 8.49
C ALA A 154 15.33 -3.45 8.38
N ALA A 155 15.13 -4.18 9.48
CA ALA A 155 14.50 -5.50 9.41
C ALA A 155 13.05 -5.46 8.90
N ASP A 156 12.35 -4.36 9.18
CA ASP A 156 10.91 -4.21 8.93
C ASP A 156 10.60 -3.38 7.69
N GLU A 157 11.61 -2.71 7.12
CA GLU A 157 11.49 -2.03 5.85
C GLU A 157 11.66 -2.99 4.67
N LYS A 158 10.79 -2.83 3.66
CA LYS A 158 10.82 -3.65 2.45
C LYS A 158 12.20 -3.71 1.75
N ASN A 159 12.97 -2.63 1.81
CA ASN A 159 14.29 -2.53 1.18
C ASN A 159 15.46 -2.75 2.16
N ARG A 160 15.14 -2.88 3.46
CA ARG A 160 16.09 -3.05 4.56
C ARG A 160 17.15 -1.96 4.72
N GLU A 161 16.79 -0.71 4.47
CA GLU A 161 17.70 0.42 4.67
C GLU A 161 17.45 1.13 6.01
N GLY A 162 16.24 0.97 6.57
CA GLY A 162 15.83 1.71 7.76
C GLY A 162 15.49 3.15 7.37
N SER A 163 14.54 3.76 8.10
CA SER A 163 14.10 5.11 7.72
C SER A 163 13.49 5.89 8.86
N SER A 164 13.82 7.18 8.94
CA SER A 164 13.18 8.13 9.84
C SER A 164 12.09 8.90 9.12
N LEU A 165 10.87 8.84 9.64
CA LEU A 165 9.70 9.53 9.12
C LEU A 165 9.34 10.70 10.03
N LEU A 166 9.54 11.93 9.55
CA LEU A 166 9.04 13.11 10.24
C LEU A 166 7.51 13.05 10.32
N ILE A 167 6.96 13.38 11.48
CA ILE A 167 5.52 13.42 11.70
C ILE A 167 5.04 14.82 12.03
N ARG A 168 3.79 15.12 11.67
CA ARG A 168 3.17 16.41 11.95
C ARG A 168 2.93 16.56 13.46
N ALA A 169 3.06 17.77 13.97
CA ALA A 169 2.95 18.06 15.42
C ALA A 169 1.61 17.63 16.04
N ASP A 170 0.50 17.71 15.29
CA ASP A 170 -0.82 17.25 15.77
C ASP A 170 -0.91 15.72 15.88
N LEU A 171 -0.25 14.99 14.98
CA LEU A 171 -0.15 13.53 15.08
C LEU A 171 0.75 13.14 16.24
N ALA A 172 1.87 13.84 16.42
CA ALA A 172 2.73 13.64 17.57
C ALA A 172 1.97 13.85 18.89
N GLU A 173 1.14 14.88 18.97
CA GLU A 173 0.30 15.14 20.14
C GLU A 173 -0.75 14.04 20.39
N ASP A 174 -1.43 13.56 19.35
CA ASP A 174 -2.35 12.43 19.48
C ASP A 174 -1.63 11.15 19.94
N LEU A 175 -0.41 10.90 19.45
CA LEU A 175 0.41 9.76 19.87
C LEU A 175 0.87 9.90 21.34
N ARG A 176 1.24 11.11 21.80
CA ARG A 176 1.59 11.35 23.21
C ARG A 176 0.42 11.01 24.12
N ARG A 177 -0.78 11.49 23.78
CA ARG A 177 -2.01 11.20 24.55
C ARG A 177 -2.33 9.72 24.55
N TRP A 178 -2.19 9.05 23.42
CA TRP A 178 -2.36 7.61 23.32
C TRP A 178 -1.39 6.82 24.21
N LEU A 179 -0.10 7.15 24.17
CA LEU A 179 0.91 6.50 25.00
C LEU A 179 0.69 6.77 26.50
N ALA A 180 0.24 7.97 26.87
CA ALA A 180 -0.14 8.30 28.24
C ALA A 180 -1.34 7.47 28.72
N ASP A 181 -2.38 7.34 27.90
CA ASP A 181 -3.56 6.51 28.19
C ASP A 181 -3.17 5.02 28.35
N GLN A 182 -2.28 4.51 27.49
CA GLN A 182 -1.76 3.14 27.58
C GLN A 182 -0.93 2.91 28.84
N LEU A 183 -0.09 3.88 29.23
CA LEU A 183 0.67 3.81 30.46
C LEU A 183 -0.24 3.80 31.69
N ALA A 184 -1.25 4.69 31.73
CA ALA A 184 -2.21 4.75 32.81
C ALA A 184 -3.00 3.44 32.96
N ALA A 185 -3.42 2.84 31.84
CA ALA A 185 -4.07 1.53 31.84
C ALA A 185 -3.15 0.43 32.40
N LEU A 186 -1.89 0.38 31.94
CA LEU A 186 -0.91 -0.60 32.40
C LEU A 186 -0.61 -0.44 33.90
N GLN A 187 -0.51 0.79 34.40
CA GLN A 187 -0.29 1.09 35.81
C GLN A 187 -1.50 0.70 36.67
N GLY A 188 -2.72 0.96 36.20
CA GLY A 188 -3.95 0.51 36.85
C GLY A 188 -4.02 -1.01 36.96
N ASP A 189 -3.73 -1.72 35.86
CA ASP A 189 -3.69 -3.19 35.85
C ASP A 189 -2.59 -3.77 36.76
N ALA A 190 -1.44 -3.10 36.85
CA ALA A 190 -0.36 -3.49 37.76
C ALA A 190 -0.77 -3.29 39.21
N HIS A 191 -1.40 -2.15 39.52
CA HIS A 191 -1.92 -1.85 40.85
C HIS A 191 -2.97 -2.88 41.31
N HIS A 192 -3.92 -3.20 40.44
CA HIS A 192 -4.98 -4.20 40.73
C HIS A 192 -4.42 -5.61 40.96
N ARG A 193 -3.30 -5.96 40.32
CA ARG A 193 -2.64 -7.27 40.46
C ARG A 193 -1.58 -7.31 41.56
N GLY A 194 -1.33 -6.21 42.26
CA GLY A 194 -0.24 -6.10 43.24
C GLY A 194 1.16 -6.25 42.62
N ALA A 195 1.30 -5.96 41.32
CA ALA A 195 2.57 -6.03 40.60
C ALA A 195 3.32 -4.68 40.68
N PRO A 196 4.65 -4.66 40.43
CA PRO A 196 5.41 -3.42 40.35
C PRO A 196 4.82 -2.45 39.32
N ILE A 197 4.56 -1.21 39.73
CA ILE A 197 3.98 -0.17 38.87
C ILE A 197 5.07 0.36 37.93
N PRO A 198 4.92 0.21 36.61
CA PRO A 198 5.93 0.69 35.66
C PRO A 198 5.91 2.21 35.56
N ALA A 199 7.09 2.83 35.59
CA ALA A 199 7.24 4.29 35.40
C ALA A 199 7.10 4.72 33.92
N ARG A 200 7.34 3.80 32.99
CA ARG A 200 7.26 4.04 31.53
C ARG A 200 6.73 2.79 30.83
N LEU A 201 6.20 2.97 29.62
CA LEU A 201 5.86 1.85 28.75
C LEU A 201 7.13 1.08 28.35
N PRO A 202 7.12 -0.26 28.37
CA PRO A 202 8.20 -1.05 27.81
C PRO A 202 8.44 -0.70 26.34
N GLY A 203 9.70 -0.47 25.97
CA GLY A 203 10.06 -0.04 24.61
C GLY A 203 9.74 -1.07 23.54
N GLU A 204 9.76 -2.36 23.89
CA GLU A 204 9.46 -3.50 23.00
C GLU A 204 7.97 -3.65 22.68
N ASN A 205 7.10 -2.95 23.42
CA ASN A 205 5.67 -3.03 23.16
C ASN A 205 5.35 -2.46 21.78
N PRO A 206 4.47 -3.13 21.00
CA PRO A 206 3.95 -2.54 19.77
C PRO A 206 3.27 -1.20 20.06
N LEU A 207 3.44 -0.23 19.16
CA LEU A 207 2.76 1.06 19.24
C LEU A 207 1.22 0.92 19.15
N PHE A 208 0.77 -0.04 18.34
CA PHE A 208 -0.64 -0.37 18.12
C PHE A 208 -0.86 -1.88 18.04
N ASP A 209 -1.99 -2.38 18.53
CA ASP A 209 -2.49 -3.72 18.22
C ASP A 209 -3.15 -3.71 16.84
N VAL A 210 -2.35 -3.88 15.77
CA VAL A 210 -2.85 -3.88 14.39
C VAL A 210 -3.52 -5.23 14.07
N PRO A 211 -4.87 -5.28 13.89
CA PRO A 211 -5.54 -6.55 13.73
C PRO A 211 -5.19 -7.22 12.40
N ARG A 212 -4.93 -8.54 12.38
CA ARG A 212 -4.73 -9.31 11.13
C ARG A 212 -5.90 -9.17 10.14
N ALA A 213 -7.11 -8.92 10.66
CA ALA A 213 -8.31 -8.70 9.88
C ALA A 213 -8.56 -7.22 9.53
N LEU A 214 -7.56 -6.33 9.63
CA LEU A 214 -7.71 -4.89 9.42
C LEU A 214 -8.36 -4.58 8.07
N ILE A 215 -8.04 -5.32 7.01
CA ILE A 215 -8.67 -5.15 5.69
C ILE A 215 -10.20 -5.34 5.75
N ARG A 216 -10.67 -6.38 6.47
CA ARG A 216 -12.12 -6.65 6.64
C ARG A 216 -12.77 -5.66 7.61
N ILE A 217 -12.02 -5.18 8.59
CA ILE A 217 -12.47 -4.13 9.51
C ILE A 217 -12.67 -2.84 8.73
N PHE A 218 -11.68 -2.45 7.94
CA PHE A 218 -11.67 -1.26 7.10
C PHE A 218 -12.84 -1.25 6.11
N ASP A 219 -13.12 -2.38 5.44
CA ASP A 219 -14.27 -2.49 4.54
C ASP A 219 -15.61 -2.24 5.26
N ARG A 220 -15.73 -2.70 6.52
CA ARG A 220 -16.92 -2.44 7.34
C ARG A 220 -16.98 -0.99 7.83
N ASP A 221 -15.85 -0.38 8.16
CA ASP A 221 -15.78 1.04 8.55
C ASP A 221 -16.13 1.96 7.38
N ILE A 222 -15.66 1.66 6.16
CA ILE A 222 -16.07 2.36 4.92
C ILE A 222 -17.58 2.29 4.73
N LYS A 223 -18.17 1.10 4.92
CA LYS A 223 -19.63 0.91 4.82
C LYS A 223 -20.37 1.72 5.88
N ALA A 224 -19.89 1.72 7.12
CA ALA A 224 -20.49 2.49 8.21
C ALA A 224 -20.37 4.01 7.99
N ALA A 225 -19.30 4.47 7.36
CA ALA A 225 -19.10 5.87 6.98
C ALA A 225 -19.92 6.32 5.76
N GLY A 226 -20.72 5.42 5.16
CA GLY A 226 -21.49 5.71 3.95
C GLY A 226 -20.63 5.91 2.70
N ILE A 227 -19.37 5.45 2.71
CA ILE A 227 -18.44 5.63 1.60
C ILE A 227 -18.54 4.42 0.68
N PRO A 228 -18.75 4.60 -0.64
CA PRO A 228 -18.78 3.47 -1.56
C PRO A 228 -17.37 2.88 -1.71
N LYS A 229 -17.25 1.55 -1.64
CA LYS A 229 -15.94 0.87 -1.76
C LYS A 229 -15.29 1.05 -3.13
N LYS A 230 -16.10 1.08 -4.18
CA LYS A 230 -15.70 1.37 -5.55
C LYS A 230 -16.31 2.70 -6.00
N ASP A 231 -15.59 3.47 -6.79
CA ASP A 231 -16.18 4.61 -7.48
C ASP A 231 -16.83 4.20 -8.81
N GLU A 232 -17.43 5.16 -9.51
CA GLU A 232 -18.09 4.98 -10.82
C GLU A 232 -17.16 4.39 -11.89
N ARG A 233 -15.84 4.56 -11.74
CA ARG A 233 -14.81 4.03 -12.66
C ARG A 233 -14.25 2.68 -12.19
N GLY A 234 -14.82 2.09 -11.13
CA GLY A 234 -14.38 0.82 -10.57
C GLY A 234 -13.09 0.88 -9.73
N ARG A 235 -12.56 2.07 -9.44
CA ARG A 235 -11.38 2.24 -8.58
C ARG A 235 -11.73 1.96 -7.12
N VAL A 236 -10.83 1.33 -6.39
CA VAL A 236 -11.07 0.75 -5.07
C VAL A 236 -10.46 1.60 -3.97
N ARG A 237 -11.19 1.77 -2.87
CA ARG A 237 -10.70 2.29 -1.59
C ARG A 237 -10.40 1.10 -0.66
N ASP A 238 -9.14 0.94 -0.26
CA ASP A 238 -8.67 -0.10 0.67
C ASP A 238 -7.64 0.46 1.65
N VAL A 239 -7.12 -0.37 2.57
CA VAL A 239 -6.08 0.07 3.52
C VAL A 239 -4.87 0.68 2.80
N HIS A 240 -4.44 0.10 1.67
CA HIS A 240 -3.32 0.65 0.91
C HIS A 240 -3.66 1.95 0.15
N ALA A 241 -4.94 2.22 -0.08
CA ALA A 241 -5.38 3.51 -0.63
C ALA A 241 -5.13 4.66 0.35
N LEU A 242 -4.93 4.41 1.65
CA LEU A 242 -4.50 5.43 2.61
C LEU A 242 -3.12 6.00 2.25
N ARG A 243 -2.20 5.13 1.84
CA ARG A 243 -0.89 5.54 1.34
C ARG A 243 -1.00 6.30 0.01
N THR A 244 -1.90 5.89 -0.90
CA THR A 244 -2.23 6.70 -2.10
C THR A 244 -2.80 8.06 -1.72
N THR A 245 -3.60 8.11 -0.66
CA THR A 245 -4.17 9.37 -0.17
C THR A 245 -3.08 10.30 0.35
N PHE A 246 -2.12 9.80 1.14
CA PHE A 246 -0.97 10.58 1.60
C PHE A 246 -0.21 11.23 0.44
N GLY A 247 0.23 10.45 -0.54
CA GLY A 247 0.95 10.97 -1.71
C GLY A 247 0.13 11.98 -2.53
N THR A 248 -1.19 11.78 -2.60
CA THR A 248 -2.09 12.71 -3.27
C THR A 248 -2.25 14.01 -2.50
N LEU A 249 -2.34 13.96 -1.16
CA LEU A 249 -2.40 15.16 -0.33
C LEU A 249 -1.11 15.99 -0.47
N LEU A 250 0.06 15.34 -0.44
CA LEU A 250 1.34 16.03 -0.68
C LEU A 250 1.33 16.77 -2.03
N SER A 251 0.87 16.10 -3.08
CA SER A 251 0.80 16.70 -4.43
C SER A 251 -0.25 17.82 -4.50
N LYS A 252 -1.42 17.62 -3.87
CA LYS A 252 -2.51 18.61 -3.80
C LYS A 252 -2.07 19.89 -3.09
N PHE A 253 -1.25 19.78 -2.03
CA PHE A 253 -0.71 20.92 -1.29
C PHE A 253 0.59 21.48 -1.88
N GLY A 254 0.93 21.14 -3.14
CA GLY A 254 2.06 21.72 -3.86
C GLY A 254 3.43 21.28 -3.37
N VAL A 255 3.53 20.17 -2.63
CA VAL A 255 4.83 19.66 -2.18
C VAL A 255 5.65 19.23 -3.40
N PRO A 256 6.90 19.71 -3.56
CA PRO A 256 7.74 19.34 -4.69
C PRO A 256 7.94 17.82 -4.80
N LEU A 257 8.03 17.30 -6.02
CA LEU A 257 8.07 15.85 -6.29
C LEU A 257 9.19 15.13 -5.53
N ARG A 258 10.37 15.74 -5.40
CA ARG A 258 11.50 15.15 -4.66
C ARG A 258 11.22 15.06 -3.15
N THR A 259 10.65 16.11 -2.57
CA THR A 259 10.22 16.11 -1.16
C THR A 259 9.11 15.09 -0.93
N ALA A 260 8.14 15.01 -1.84
CA ALA A 260 7.08 14.01 -1.79
C ALA A 260 7.64 12.58 -1.95
N GLN A 261 8.63 12.37 -2.82
CA GLN A 261 9.31 11.08 -2.98
C GLN A 261 10.03 10.66 -1.70
N ALA A 262 10.74 11.59 -1.05
CA ALA A 262 11.41 11.36 0.23
C ALA A 262 10.41 11.01 1.33
N ALA A 263 9.34 11.80 1.49
CA ALA A 263 8.27 11.54 2.46
C ALA A 263 7.59 10.18 2.22
N MET A 264 7.40 9.80 0.95
CA MET A 264 6.83 8.51 0.58
C MET A 264 7.83 7.35 0.68
N ARG A 265 9.14 7.60 0.78
CA ARG A 265 10.19 6.56 0.74
C ARG A 265 10.09 5.68 -0.51
N HIS A 266 9.99 6.32 -1.67
CA HIS A 266 10.01 5.64 -2.97
C HIS A 266 11.41 5.69 -3.57
N SER A 267 11.92 4.53 -3.97
CA SER A 267 13.19 4.43 -4.71
C SER A 267 13.10 5.05 -6.11
N ASP A 268 11.96 4.89 -6.80
CA ASP A 268 11.73 5.44 -8.14
C ASP A 268 10.72 6.61 -8.09
N PRO A 269 11.08 7.82 -8.56
CA PRO A 269 10.17 8.96 -8.67
C PRO A 269 8.88 8.67 -9.45
N LYS A 270 8.93 7.74 -10.44
CA LYS A 270 7.75 7.35 -11.24
C LYS A 270 6.64 6.76 -10.38
N LEU A 271 6.96 6.13 -9.25
CA LEU A 271 5.95 5.63 -8.32
C LEU A 271 5.17 6.78 -7.68
N THR A 272 5.87 7.81 -7.20
CA THR A 272 5.25 9.00 -6.60
C THR A 272 4.36 9.71 -7.61
N ALA A 273 4.87 9.96 -8.82
CA ALA A 273 4.15 10.70 -9.85
C ALA A 273 2.93 9.94 -10.42
N ASN A 274 3.04 8.63 -10.68
CA ASN A 274 2.02 7.90 -11.44
C ASN A 274 1.12 6.98 -10.61
N VAL A 275 1.62 6.42 -9.50
CA VAL A 275 0.92 5.39 -8.72
C VAL A 275 0.28 5.99 -7.47
N TYR A 276 0.91 7.01 -6.89
CA TYR A 276 0.53 7.57 -5.60
C TYR A 276 -0.02 8.99 -5.64
N CYS A 277 -0.19 9.55 -6.84
CA CYS A 277 -0.92 10.79 -7.07
C CYS A 277 -2.21 10.48 -7.83
N ASP A 278 -3.38 10.77 -7.25
CA ASP A 278 -4.68 10.69 -7.95
C ASP A 278 -4.94 12.01 -8.69
N PRO A 279 -4.90 12.03 -10.04
CA PRO A 279 -5.02 13.28 -10.80
C PRO A 279 -6.34 14.01 -10.58
N LYS A 280 -7.40 13.31 -10.16
CA LYS A 280 -8.71 13.94 -9.91
C LYS A 280 -8.74 14.86 -8.69
N LEU A 281 -7.79 14.72 -7.78
CA LEU A 281 -7.72 15.56 -6.58
C LEU A 281 -6.69 16.69 -6.71
N LEU A 282 -6.01 16.79 -7.86
CA LEU A 282 -5.13 17.90 -8.17
C LEU A 282 -5.95 19.12 -8.59
N ASP A 283 -5.55 20.29 -8.10
CA ASP A 283 -6.13 21.56 -8.53
C ASP A 283 -5.52 22.02 -9.86
N VAL A 284 -5.90 21.32 -10.93
CA VAL A 284 -5.48 21.68 -12.29
C VAL A 284 -6.01 23.07 -12.65
N ARG A 285 -7.18 23.46 -12.14
CA ARG A 285 -7.77 24.76 -12.46
C ARG A 285 -6.96 25.89 -11.84
N GLY A 286 -6.67 25.84 -10.54
CA GLY A 286 -5.81 26.82 -9.88
C GLY A 286 -4.43 26.92 -10.52
N ALA A 287 -3.87 25.79 -10.97
CA ALA A 287 -2.61 25.78 -11.73
C ALA A 287 -2.70 26.42 -13.13
N LEU A 288 -3.87 26.42 -13.76
CA LEU A 288 -4.10 27.15 -15.02
C LEU A 288 -4.35 28.63 -14.76
N ASP A 289 -5.01 28.98 -13.66
CA ASP A 289 -5.30 30.37 -13.28
C ASP A 289 -4.04 31.13 -12.83
N SER A 290 -2.97 30.42 -12.44
CA SER A 290 -1.66 31.02 -12.14
C SER A 290 -0.81 31.31 -13.38
N LEU A 291 -1.23 30.87 -14.56
CA LEU A 291 -0.55 31.19 -15.81
C LEU A 291 -0.76 32.67 -16.18
N PRO A 292 0.22 33.32 -16.83
CA PRO A 292 0.06 34.71 -17.25
C PRO A 292 -1.10 34.86 -18.23
N SER A 293 -1.84 35.96 -18.13
CA SER A 293 -2.79 36.35 -19.17
C SER A 293 -2.02 36.73 -20.44
N LEU A 294 -2.35 36.10 -21.57
CA LEU A 294 -1.76 36.37 -22.88
C LEU A 294 -2.82 36.96 -23.81
N PRO A 295 -3.14 38.26 -23.71
CA PRO A 295 -4.13 38.89 -24.58
C PRO A 295 -3.64 38.89 -26.03
N LEU A 296 -4.51 38.47 -26.95
CA LEU A 296 -4.22 38.47 -28.40
C LEU A 296 -4.31 39.87 -29.02
N THR A 297 -5.03 40.77 -28.35
CA THR A 297 -5.03 42.18 -28.68
C THR A 297 -3.96 42.82 -27.81
N LEU A 298 -2.81 43.16 -28.41
CA LEU A 298 -1.92 44.13 -27.79
C LEU A 298 -2.77 45.38 -27.48
N PRO A 299 -2.66 45.99 -26.29
CA PRO A 299 -3.26 47.29 -26.06
C PRO A 299 -2.82 48.19 -27.21
N GLY A 300 -3.78 48.62 -28.04
CA GLY A 300 -3.49 49.46 -29.18
C GLY A 300 -2.64 50.64 -28.68
N GLY A 301 -1.50 50.88 -29.34
CA GLY A 301 -0.61 51.98 -28.99
C GLY A 301 -1.42 53.26 -28.84
N GLY A 302 -1.53 53.73 -27.61
CA GLY A 302 -2.44 54.80 -27.23
C GLY A 302 -2.31 55.08 -25.74
N GLN A 303 -1.33 55.93 -25.42
CA GLN A 303 -1.09 56.63 -24.16
C GLN A 303 -2.25 56.59 -23.13
N GLU A 304 -2.15 55.73 -22.11
CA GLU A 304 -2.79 55.86 -20.79
C GLU A 304 -2.41 54.58 -20.00
N GLN A 305 -1.71 54.55 -18.86
CA GLN A 305 -1.43 55.55 -17.84
C GLN A 305 -0.05 55.22 -17.24
N ALA A 306 0.97 55.95 -17.68
CA ALA A 306 2.10 56.26 -16.82
C ALA A 306 1.70 57.47 -15.97
N ARG A 307 0.85 57.27 -14.95
CA ARG A 307 0.60 58.27 -13.90
C ARG A 307 0.42 57.60 -12.54
N ALA A 308 1.22 58.10 -11.60
CA ALA A 308 1.23 57.86 -10.15
C ALA A 308 2.04 56.64 -9.64
N THR A 309 3.37 56.74 -9.73
CA THR A 309 4.24 56.25 -8.65
C THR A 309 4.10 57.19 -7.45
N GLY A 310 3.36 56.74 -6.43
CA GLY A 310 3.18 57.41 -5.14
C GLY A 310 2.88 56.37 -4.06
N THR A 311 3.63 56.44 -2.97
CA THR A 311 3.96 55.41 -1.97
C THR A 311 2.80 54.93 -1.06
N TYR A 312 2.94 53.68 -0.57
CA TYR A 312 2.62 53.12 0.78
C TYR A 312 1.74 51.84 0.80
N GLY A 313 2.27 50.74 1.35
CA GLY A 313 1.47 49.77 2.14
C GLY A 313 1.61 48.24 1.92
N ALA A 314 2.78 47.63 2.20
CA ALA A 314 2.99 46.26 2.75
C ALA A 314 2.46 44.99 1.98
N PRO A 315 2.92 43.77 2.34
CA PRO A 315 3.82 42.95 1.52
C PRO A 315 3.07 41.92 0.65
N VAL A 316 3.50 41.80 -0.60
CA VAL A 316 3.29 40.60 -1.42
C VAL A 316 4.53 39.71 -1.28
N GLN A 317 4.30 38.43 -1.02
CA GLN A 317 5.35 37.43 -0.85
C GLN A 317 6.09 37.24 -2.18
N ASP A 318 7.36 37.63 -2.20
CA ASP A 318 8.27 37.40 -3.33
C ASP A 318 8.49 35.89 -3.53
N PHE A 319 8.01 35.38 -4.65
CA PHE A 319 8.51 34.11 -5.18
C PHE A 319 9.88 34.38 -5.82
N VAL A 320 10.94 33.93 -5.14
CA VAL A 320 12.29 33.90 -5.72
C VAL A 320 12.34 32.78 -6.76
N ALA A 321 12.27 33.14 -8.04
CA ALA A 321 12.74 32.28 -9.11
C ALA A 321 14.28 32.31 -9.11
N PRO A 322 14.99 31.16 -9.17
CA PRO A 322 16.43 31.17 -9.32
C PRO A 322 16.77 31.64 -10.75
N ASP A 323 17.56 32.69 -10.85
CA ASP A 323 18.17 33.15 -12.11
C ASP A 323 19.07 32.05 -12.66
N VAL A 324 18.60 31.38 -13.72
CA VAL A 324 19.46 30.53 -14.56
C VAL A 324 20.00 31.42 -15.67
N ALA A 325 21.16 32.01 -15.43
CA ALA A 325 21.91 32.72 -16.46
C ALA A 325 22.38 31.72 -17.54
N LEU A 326 21.84 31.83 -18.75
CA LEU A 326 22.46 31.23 -19.93
C LEU A 326 23.69 32.07 -20.33
N PRO A 327 24.83 31.45 -20.66
CA PRO A 327 25.98 32.19 -21.19
C PRO A 327 25.69 32.72 -22.59
N PRO A 328 26.23 33.90 -22.98
CA PRO A 328 25.96 34.52 -24.26
C PRO A 328 26.58 33.71 -25.40
N GLY A 329 25.73 33.31 -26.36
CA GLY A 329 26.14 32.68 -27.62
C GLY A 329 26.29 33.75 -28.72
N ASP A 330 27.42 33.67 -29.44
CA ASP A 330 27.81 34.56 -30.52
C ASP A 330 26.75 34.69 -31.63
N GLU A 331 26.57 35.94 -32.07
CA GLU A 331 25.81 36.33 -33.24
C GLU A 331 26.45 35.77 -34.52
N ARG A 332 25.77 34.85 -35.22
CA ARG A 332 25.71 34.86 -36.69
C ARG A 332 24.34 34.40 -37.18
N ALA A 333 23.62 35.37 -37.72
CA ALA A 333 22.40 35.20 -38.49
C ALA A 333 22.66 34.51 -39.82
N SER A 334 21.76 33.60 -40.21
CA SER A 334 21.29 33.48 -41.59
C SER A 334 19.92 32.82 -41.63
N LEU A 335 18.94 33.62 -42.06
CA LEU A 335 17.58 33.24 -42.40
C LEU A 335 17.56 32.25 -43.58
N ALA A 336 16.69 31.25 -43.52
CA ALA A 336 15.98 30.74 -44.69
C ALA A 336 14.64 30.13 -44.29
N THR A 337 13.58 30.70 -44.83
CA THR A 337 12.18 30.28 -44.74
C THR A 337 11.83 29.32 -45.87
N ALA A 338 11.20 28.18 -45.57
CA ALA A 338 10.22 27.44 -46.39
C ALA A 338 9.77 26.23 -45.53
N GLY A 339 8.49 26.00 -45.22
CA GLY A 339 7.42 25.67 -46.16
C GLY A 339 7.15 24.16 -46.10
N ASN A 340 6.16 23.74 -45.30
CA ASN A 340 5.54 22.37 -45.24
C ASN A 340 5.05 21.92 -46.65
N PRO A 341 4.68 20.63 -46.95
CA PRO A 341 4.09 19.61 -46.06
C PRO A 341 4.45 18.12 -46.37
N SER A 342 3.74 17.22 -45.68
CA SER A 342 3.68 15.75 -45.74
C SER A 342 3.48 15.10 -47.12
N THR A 343 4.13 13.95 -47.35
CA THR A 343 3.61 12.85 -48.20
C THR A 343 4.25 11.50 -47.84
N GLU A 344 3.43 10.46 -47.84
CA GLU A 344 3.77 9.04 -47.65
C GLU A 344 4.63 8.48 -48.81
N GLY A 345 5.44 7.47 -48.53
CA GLY A 345 6.16 6.70 -49.55
C GLY A 345 6.95 5.54 -48.95
N CYS A 346 6.55 4.32 -49.29
CA CYS A 346 7.03 3.05 -48.76
C CYS A 346 8.23 2.50 -49.56
N LEU A 347 9.00 1.61 -48.91
CA LEU A 347 9.86 0.52 -49.45
C LEU A 347 11.39 0.75 -49.61
N PRO A 348 12.19 -0.35 -49.54
CA PRO A 348 13.30 -0.49 -48.60
C PRO A 348 14.67 -0.57 -49.29
N ASP A 349 15.76 -0.43 -48.52
CA ASP A 349 16.89 -1.36 -48.69
C ASP A 349 17.81 -1.40 -47.47
N GLY A 350 18.42 -2.57 -47.27
CA GLY A 350 19.29 -2.87 -46.15
C GLY A 350 20.76 -2.51 -46.40
N THR A 351 21.45 -2.17 -45.32
CA THR A 351 22.88 -2.33 -44.99
C THR A 351 23.03 -1.54 -43.67
N GLY A 352 23.69 -1.93 -42.60
CA GLY A 352 24.65 -2.98 -42.29
C GLY A 352 25.54 -2.41 -41.18
N LYS A 353 25.58 -3.09 -40.03
CA LYS A 353 26.57 -3.02 -38.91
C LYS A 353 26.28 -2.14 -37.67
N PRO A 354 26.82 -2.57 -36.50
CA PRO A 354 26.16 -2.47 -35.20
C PRO A 354 26.74 -1.36 -34.33
N ILE A 355 25.94 -0.82 -33.40
CA ILE A 355 26.41 0.09 -32.35
C ILE A 355 26.29 -0.61 -31.01
N GLU A 356 27.42 -0.55 -30.31
CA GLU A 356 27.78 -1.09 -29.01
C GLU A 356 26.84 -0.58 -27.91
N ASP A 357 26.34 -1.51 -27.09
CA ASP A 357 25.62 -1.19 -25.86
C ASP A 357 26.62 -1.19 -24.71
N ASN A 358 26.82 -0.02 -24.12
CA ASN A 358 27.73 0.18 -23.00
C ASN A 358 27.13 -0.43 -21.73
N GLY A 359 27.79 -1.49 -21.26
CA GLY A 359 27.49 -2.19 -20.02
C GLY A 359 27.56 -1.27 -18.80
N PHE A 360 26.49 -1.31 -18.00
CA PHE A 360 26.53 -0.85 -16.62
C PHE A 360 27.05 -1.99 -15.75
N GLY A 361 28.13 -1.70 -15.03
CA GLY A 361 28.95 -2.64 -14.29
C GLY A 361 28.28 -3.30 -13.08
N ASP A 362 28.73 -4.53 -12.87
CA ASP A 362 28.64 -5.29 -11.63
C ASP A 362 29.26 -4.53 -10.44
N PRO A 363 28.73 -4.76 -9.23
CA PRO A 363 29.61 -4.92 -8.08
C PRO A 363 29.54 -6.38 -7.57
N CYS A 364 30.53 -7.17 -7.98
CA CYS A 364 30.94 -8.37 -7.26
C CYS A 364 31.52 -7.97 -5.89
N VAL A 365 30.85 -8.36 -4.81
CA VAL A 365 31.45 -8.37 -3.46
C VAL A 365 32.02 -9.77 -3.22
N SER A 366 33.34 -9.82 -3.10
CA SER A 366 34.14 -10.98 -2.72
C SER A 366 33.88 -11.39 -1.27
N LEU A 367 33.39 -12.61 -1.06
CA LEU A 367 33.39 -13.28 0.25
C LEU A 367 34.70 -14.07 0.40
N THR A 368 35.61 -13.51 1.19
CA THR A 368 36.80 -14.21 1.70
C THR A 368 36.40 -15.09 2.88
N ILE A 369 36.60 -16.41 2.78
CA ILE A 369 36.49 -17.36 3.90
C ILE A 369 37.91 -17.84 4.24
N PRO A 370 38.39 -17.72 5.50
CA PRO A 370 39.70 -18.21 5.87
C PRO A 370 39.72 -19.74 6.12
N GLY A 371 40.69 -20.39 5.48
CA GLY A 371 41.58 -21.44 5.99
C GLY A 371 41.02 -22.63 6.79
N LYS A 372 41.05 -23.82 6.16
CA LYS A 372 41.03 -25.13 6.82
C LYS A 372 42.33 -25.38 7.58
N GLY A 373 42.25 -25.74 8.86
CA GLY A 373 43.24 -26.54 9.56
C GLY A 373 42.94 -28.03 9.34
N THR A 374 43.95 -28.77 8.90
CA THR A 374 43.97 -30.22 8.76
C THR A 374 44.05 -30.89 10.12
N ASP A 375 43.30 -31.97 10.34
CA ASP A 375 43.81 -33.11 11.12
C ASP A 375 43.07 -34.39 10.74
N HIS A 376 43.88 -35.44 10.52
CA HIS A 376 43.51 -36.80 10.20
C HIS A 376 43.05 -37.57 11.44
N HIS A 377 42.02 -38.43 11.34
CA HIS A 377 42.03 -39.83 11.82
C HIS A 377 40.72 -40.59 11.46
N PRO A 378 40.73 -41.94 11.45
CA PRO A 378 39.98 -42.75 10.48
C PRO A 378 38.65 -43.33 10.98
N MET A 379 37.86 -43.79 10.01
CA MET A 379 36.60 -44.54 10.13
C MET A 379 36.78 -45.89 10.85
N PRO A 380 35.71 -46.39 11.50
CA PRO A 380 35.39 -47.82 11.48
C PRO A 380 34.11 -48.09 10.69
N GLY A 381 34.13 -49.22 9.97
CA GLY A 381 33.08 -49.72 9.10
C GLY A 381 31.89 -50.40 9.82
N PRO A 382 31.10 -51.21 9.10
CA PRO A 382 29.64 -51.12 9.11
C PRO A 382 28.96 -52.18 9.97
N ASN A 383 27.75 -51.89 10.46
CA ASN A 383 26.76 -52.91 10.79
C ASN A 383 25.34 -52.32 10.84
N GLY A 384 24.39 -53.01 10.21
CA GLY A 384 23.01 -53.07 10.72
C GLY A 384 21.89 -52.42 9.90
N ARG A 385 21.46 -53.13 8.84
CA ARG A 385 20.07 -53.37 8.43
C ARG A 385 19.06 -52.20 8.32
N ALA A 386 18.64 -51.97 7.08
CA ALA A 386 17.33 -51.43 6.71
C ALA A 386 16.19 -52.40 7.06
N PRO A 387 14.94 -51.90 7.07
CA PRO A 387 13.98 -52.53 6.16
C PRO A 387 13.13 -51.54 5.35
N ALA A 388 12.86 -51.97 4.13
CA ALA A 388 11.91 -51.41 3.18
C ALA A 388 10.46 -51.75 3.57
N ILE A 389 9.51 -50.91 3.17
CA ILE A 389 8.10 -51.32 3.09
C ILE A 389 7.45 -50.76 1.83
N SER A 390 6.86 -51.70 1.09
CA SER A 390 6.20 -51.63 -0.21
C SER A 390 4.75 -51.18 -0.11
N ALA A 391 4.22 -50.78 -1.28
CA ALA A 391 2.84 -50.44 -1.58
C ALA A 391 1.86 -51.64 -1.59
N ASP A 392 0.58 -51.24 -1.49
CA ASP A 392 -0.65 -51.75 -2.13
C ASP A 392 -1.64 -52.75 -1.48
N ALA A 393 -2.90 -52.28 -1.51
CA ALA A 393 -4.18 -52.93 -1.83
C ALA A 393 -5.10 -53.57 -0.74
N HIS A 394 -6.34 -53.02 -0.69
CA HIS A 394 -7.69 -53.61 -0.41
C HIS A 394 -7.93 -54.43 0.89
N ARG A 395 -9.06 -54.40 1.64
CA ARG A 395 -10.50 -54.18 1.37
C ARG A 395 -11.30 -54.05 2.69
N SER A 396 -12.45 -53.39 2.64
CA SER A 396 -13.75 -53.67 3.32
C SER A 396 -14.04 -53.31 4.81
N SER A 397 -14.99 -52.39 5.03
CA SER A 397 -16.28 -52.53 5.79
C SER A 397 -16.83 -51.12 6.14
N ALA A 398 -17.91 -50.63 5.52
CA ALA A 398 -19.34 -50.79 5.86
C ALA A 398 -19.96 -49.67 6.74
N ARG A 399 -20.69 -48.75 6.05
CA ARG A 399 -21.97 -48.06 6.38
C ARG A 399 -22.10 -47.06 7.57
N PRO A 400 -23.15 -46.21 7.61
CA PRO A 400 -23.76 -45.42 6.52
C PRO A 400 -24.12 -43.95 6.90
N ARG A 401 -24.28 -43.09 5.89
CA ARG A 401 -24.87 -41.74 5.99
C ARG A 401 -26.39 -41.78 5.78
N ARG A 402 -27.14 -41.00 6.56
CA ARG A 402 -28.57 -40.71 6.33
C ARG A 402 -28.72 -39.45 5.46
N SER A 403 -29.52 -39.57 4.41
CA SER A 403 -30.13 -38.50 3.64
C SER A 403 -31.65 -38.54 3.87
N SER A 404 -32.31 -37.38 3.88
CA SER A 404 -33.75 -37.31 3.60
C SER A 404 -34.06 -36.00 2.87
N SER A 405 -34.54 -36.16 1.63
CA SER A 405 -35.14 -35.12 0.79
C SER A 405 -36.65 -35.06 1.00
N ALA A 406 -37.22 -33.96 0.49
CA ALA A 406 -38.58 -33.48 0.64
C ALA A 406 -39.64 -34.12 -0.30
N ALA A 407 -40.86 -33.56 -0.18
CA ALA A 407 -42.12 -33.73 -0.93
C ALA A 407 -43.09 -34.78 -0.33
N GLY A 408 -44.39 -34.56 -0.18
CA GLY A 408 -45.28 -33.44 -0.51
C GLY A 408 -46.75 -33.91 -0.46
N ALA A 409 -47.64 -33.01 0.00
CA ALA A 409 -49.08 -32.90 -0.28
C ALA A 409 -50.13 -33.96 0.14
N SER A 410 -51.17 -33.42 0.81
CA SER A 410 -52.63 -33.59 0.60
C SER A 410 -53.43 -34.31 1.70
N GLY A 411 -54.52 -33.67 2.14
CA GLY A 411 -55.54 -34.25 3.04
C GLY A 411 -56.41 -33.21 3.75
N ARG A 412 -57.64 -33.04 3.25
CA ARG A 412 -58.77 -32.20 3.73
C ARG A 412 -59.17 -32.54 5.19
N GLY A 413 -59.60 -31.60 6.04
CA GLY A 413 -60.99 -31.11 6.15
C GLY A 413 -61.48 -31.14 7.63
N PRO A 414 -62.58 -30.45 8.01
CA PRO A 414 -62.71 -29.71 9.28
C PRO A 414 -63.72 -30.30 10.30
N GLY A 415 -63.73 -29.79 11.54
CA GLY A 415 -64.81 -29.97 12.52
C GLY A 415 -64.34 -29.64 13.94
N GLY A 416 -64.80 -28.56 14.57
CA GLY A 416 -65.91 -28.60 15.54
C GLY A 416 -65.41 -29.14 16.89
N GLY A 417 -65.04 -28.31 17.87
CA GLY A 417 -66.00 -27.63 18.73
C GLY A 417 -66.47 -28.54 19.86
N ARG A 418 -65.98 -28.33 21.09
CA ARG A 418 -66.71 -28.55 22.35
C ARG A 418 -65.94 -27.97 23.52
N ARG A 419 -66.60 -27.03 24.20
CA ARG A 419 -66.41 -26.72 25.62
C ARG A 419 -66.99 -27.89 26.44
N ALA A 420 -66.29 -28.24 27.51
CA ALA A 420 -66.81 -28.41 28.87
C ALA A 420 -65.60 -28.35 29.80
#